data_AF-A0A7V3H7E6-F1
#
_entry.id   AF-A0A7V3H7E6-F1
#
_cell.length_a   1.000
_cell.length_b   1.000
_cell.length_c   1.000
_cell.angle_alpha   90.00
_cell.angle_beta   90.00
_cell.angle_gamma   90.00
#
_symmetry.space_group_name_H-M   'P 1'
#
loop_
_entity.id
_entity.type
_entity.pdbx_description
1 polymer ?
#
loop_
_entity_poly.entity_id
_entity_poly.type
_entity_poly.pdbx_seq_one_letter_code
_entity_poly.pdbx_strand_id
1 'polypeptide(L)'
;MEKLTDKSDDEVIAYFRFENLSVAEPDFCLLFQTKTKCHEMEGLNCYLCGCPHFRFDDDGMTTETGKTRYSTCNIEAKEGGIFETEEAIHQDCTGCLLPHRESVIKKHFSRNWAEIMQSVY
;
A
#
# COMPACT_ATOMS: atom_id res chain seq x y z
N MET A 1 -2.76 -16.13 1.76
CA MET A 1 -2.43 -16.83 0.50
C MET A 1 -2.83 -18.31 0.48
N GLU A 2 -2.81 -19.01 1.62
CA GLU A 2 -3.20 -20.43 1.70
C GLU A 2 -4.60 -20.74 1.14
N LYS A 3 -5.58 -19.84 1.34
CA LYS A 3 -6.96 -19.99 0.82
C LYS A 3 -7.10 -19.79 -0.70
N LEU A 4 -6.05 -19.34 -1.39
CA LEU A 4 -6.10 -18.94 -2.80
C LEU A 4 -5.12 -19.74 -3.68
N THR A 5 -4.65 -20.89 -3.20
CA THR A 5 -3.66 -21.72 -3.90
C THR A 5 -4.18 -22.31 -5.21
N ASP A 6 -5.49 -22.52 -5.31
CA ASP A 6 -6.21 -23.04 -6.48
C ASP A 6 -6.51 -21.96 -7.54
N LYS A 7 -6.41 -20.69 -7.17
CA LYS A 7 -6.67 -19.56 -8.06
C LYS A 7 -5.45 -19.26 -8.92
N SER A 8 -5.67 -18.78 -10.14
CA SER A 8 -4.65 -18.13 -10.97
C SER A 8 -4.23 -16.77 -10.40
N ASP A 9 -3.11 -16.21 -10.89
CA ASP A 9 -2.62 -14.90 -10.43
C ASP A 9 -3.62 -13.78 -10.73
N ASP A 10 -4.26 -13.80 -11.90
CA ASP A 10 -5.32 -12.84 -12.25
C ASP A 10 -6.53 -12.94 -11.31
N GLU A 11 -6.91 -14.17 -10.91
CA GLU A 11 -7.99 -14.38 -9.96
C GLU A 11 -7.61 -13.91 -8.55
N VAL A 12 -6.35 -14.09 -8.13
CA VAL A 12 -5.83 -13.52 -6.89
C VAL A 12 -5.88 -11.99 -6.97
N ILE A 13 -5.37 -11.38 -8.02
CA ILE A 13 -5.41 -9.92 -8.17
C ILE A 13 -6.85 -9.41 -8.15
N ALA A 14 -7.78 -10.08 -8.85
CA ALA A 14 -9.19 -9.73 -8.83
C ALA A 14 -9.82 -9.90 -7.44
N TYR A 15 -9.42 -10.92 -6.68
CA TYR A 15 -9.88 -11.14 -5.30
C TYR A 15 -9.59 -9.93 -4.39
N PHE A 16 -8.45 -9.26 -4.60
CA PHE A 16 -8.06 -8.09 -3.82
C PHE A 16 -8.66 -6.76 -4.27
N ARG A 17 -9.50 -6.73 -5.32
CA ARG A 17 -10.32 -5.55 -5.63
C ARG A 17 -11.22 -5.24 -4.43
N PHE A 18 -11.35 -3.96 -4.09
CA PHE A 18 -12.09 -3.51 -2.91
C PHE A 18 -13.50 -4.12 -2.82
N GLU A 19 -14.22 -4.14 -3.95
CA GLU A 19 -15.58 -4.66 -4.05
C GLU A 19 -15.66 -6.17 -3.74
N ASN A 20 -14.59 -6.92 -3.99
CA ASN A 20 -14.53 -8.36 -3.73
C ASN A 20 -13.98 -8.63 -2.32
N LEU A 21 -12.86 -7.99 -1.96
CA LEU A 21 -12.17 -8.24 -0.71
C LEU A 21 -12.99 -7.79 0.50
N SER A 22 -13.70 -6.66 0.41
CA SER A 22 -14.57 -6.17 1.49
C SER A 22 -15.74 -7.11 1.81
N VAL A 23 -16.18 -7.91 0.83
CA VAL A 23 -17.22 -8.93 1.02
C VAL A 23 -16.61 -10.24 1.53
N ALA A 24 -15.48 -10.65 0.96
CA ALA A 24 -14.84 -11.93 1.27
C ALA A 24 -14.13 -11.93 2.64
N GLU A 25 -13.52 -10.81 3.03
CA GLU A 25 -12.70 -10.67 4.25
C GLU A 25 -13.04 -9.34 4.97
N PRO A 26 -14.28 -9.14 5.46
CA PRO A 26 -14.73 -7.85 6.03
C PRO A 26 -13.95 -7.40 7.27
N ASP A 27 -13.29 -8.32 7.98
CA ASP A 27 -12.48 -8.03 9.17
C ASP A 27 -11.01 -7.70 8.84
N PHE A 28 -10.60 -7.80 7.58
CA PHE A 28 -9.22 -7.50 7.16
C PHE A 28 -8.87 -6.01 7.33
N CYS A 29 -9.86 -5.13 7.13
CA CYS A 29 -9.69 -3.69 7.19
C CYS A 29 -10.92 -3.04 7.82
N LEU A 30 -10.72 -2.12 8.76
CA LEU A 30 -11.82 -1.38 9.42
C LEU A 30 -12.72 -0.65 8.41
N LEU A 31 -12.16 -0.18 7.29
CA LEU A 31 -12.93 0.52 6.25
C LEU A 31 -13.89 -0.39 5.48
N PHE A 32 -13.67 -1.71 5.49
CA PHE A 32 -14.57 -2.66 4.82
C PHE A 32 -15.89 -2.78 5.58
N GLN A 33 -15.87 -2.68 6.91
CA GLN A 33 -17.07 -2.69 7.74
C GLN A 33 -17.99 -1.51 7.43
N THR A 34 -17.43 -0.36 7.05
CA THR A 34 -18.18 0.84 6.65
C THR A 34 -18.36 0.96 5.13
N LYS A 35 -17.87 -0.01 4.35
CA LYS A 35 -17.86 0.02 2.87
C LYS A 35 -17.24 1.31 2.30
N THR A 36 -16.23 1.84 2.98
CA THR A 36 -15.54 3.07 2.60
C THR A 36 -14.24 2.75 1.88
N LYS A 37 -13.96 3.41 0.75
CA LYS A 37 -12.69 3.27 0.04
C LYS A 37 -11.61 4.15 0.70
N CYS A 38 -10.38 3.65 0.77
CA CYS A 38 -9.24 4.47 1.24
C CYS A 38 -8.80 5.51 0.20
N HIS A 39 -9.01 5.21 -1.09
CA HIS A 39 -8.81 6.15 -2.19
C HIS A 39 -10.00 6.11 -3.14
N GLU A 40 -10.45 7.28 -3.53
CA GLU A 40 -11.50 7.44 -4.52
C GLU A 40 -10.96 7.19 -5.93
N MET A 41 -11.07 5.95 -6.39
CA MET A 41 -10.72 5.54 -7.75
C MET A 41 -11.56 4.35 -8.23
N GLU A 42 -11.72 4.26 -9.54
CA GLU A 42 -12.25 3.07 -10.19
C GLU A 42 -11.23 1.93 -10.09
N GLY A 43 -11.69 0.73 -9.76
CA GLY A 43 -10.84 -0.45 -9.68
C GLY A 43 -9.81 -0.42 -8.55
N LEU A 44 -10.12 0.23 -7.42
CA LEU A 44 -9.28 0.21 -6.21
C LEU A 44 -8.93 -1.24 -5.85
N ASN A 45 -7.65 -1.57 -5.88
CA ASN A 45 -7.15 -2.91 -5.57
C ASN A 45 -6.21 -2.86 -4.36
N CYS A 46 -6.48 -3.71 -3.37
CA CYS A 46 -5.80 -3.71 -2.08
C CYS A 46 -4.57 -4.64 -2.03
N TYR A 47 -4.19 -5.32 -3.12
CA TYR A 47 -3.10 -6.31 -3.10
C TYR A 47 -1.77 -5.74 -2.63
N LEU A 48 -1.41 -4.55 -3.13
CA LEU A 48 -0.19 -3.83 -2.73
C LEU A 48 -0.52 -2.65 -1.81
N CYS A 49 -1.60 -2.69 -1.01
CA CYS A 49 -1.96 -1.54 -0.16
C CYS A 49 -0.80 -1.11 0.77
N GLY A 50 0.01 -2.07 1.23
CA GLY A 50 1.34 -1.82 1.75
C GLY A 50 2.31 -1.54 0.60
N CYS A 51 2.41 -0.28 0.19
CA CYS A 51 3.22 0.10 -0.97
C CYS A 51 4.68 -0.40 -0.84
N PRO A 52 5.22 -1.13 -1.83
CA PRO A 52 6.61 -1.62 -1.79
C PRO A 52 7.67 -0.51 -1.78
N HIS A 53 7.28 0.73 -2.09
CA HIS A 53 8.14 1.91 -2.06
C HIS A 53 8.12 2.68 -0.75
N PHE A 54 7.16 2.41 0.13
CA PHE A 54 7.08 3.05 1.43
C PHE A 54 8.16 2.48 2.33
N ARG A 55 8.98 3.35 2.91
CA ARG A 55 9.99 2.99 3.89
C ARG A 55 9.59 3.58 5.22
N PHE A 56 9.80 2.83 6.29
CA PHE A 56 9.53 3.24 7.65
C PHE A 56 10.59 2.63 8.58
N ASP A 57 10.96 3.39 9.60
CA ASP A 57 11.89 2.98 10.64
C ASP A 57 11.41 3.56 11.98
N ASP A 58 11.13 2.70 12.96
CA ASP A 58 10.66 3.10 14.29
C ASP A 58 11.69 3.90 15.08
N ASP A 59 12.99 3.70 14.82
CA ASP A 59 14.08 4.42 15.48
C ASP A 59 14.35 5.79 14.81
N GLY A 60 13.72 6.04 13.66
CA GLY A 60 13.90 7.23 12.84
C GLY A 60 15.04 7.09 11.83
N MET A 61 14.85 7.72 10.67
CA MET A 61 15.78 7.66 9.54
C MET A 61 16.77 8.82 9.51
N THR A 62 16.27 10.04 9.69
CA THR A 62 17.04 11.29 9.67
C THR A 62 16.47 12.30 10.64
N THR A 63 17.28 13.27 11.07
CA THR A 63 16.82 14.42 11.86
C THR A 63 16.94 15.68 11.01
N GLU A 64 15.82 16.39 10.83
CA GLU A 64 15.69 17.58 9.99
C GLU A 64 15.13 18.72 10.82
N THR A 65 15.92 19.78 11.05
CA THR A 65 15.47 21.00 11.74
C THR A 65 14.84 20.73 13.13
N GLY A 66 15.37 19.75 13.86
CA GLY A 66 14.87 19.35 15.18
C GLY A 66 13.70 18.36 15.17
N LYS A 67 13.25 17.91 13.99
CA LYS A 67 12.24 16.86 13.82
C LYS A 67 12.88 15.55 13.38
N THR A 68 12.31 14.42 13.78
CA THR A 68 12.73 13.09 13.29
C THR A 68 11.86 12.65 12.13
N ARG A 69 12.48 12.27 11.00
CA ARG A 69 11.79 11.65 9.88
C ARG A 69 11.73 10.15 10.08
N TYR A 70 10.50 9.60 10.10
CA TYR A 70 10.26 8.17 10.32
C TYR A 70 9.89 7.41 9.05
N SER A 71 9.47 8.12 7.99
CA SER A 71 9.10 7.47 6.73
C SER A 71 9.42 8.30 5.50
N THR A 72 9.60 7.61 4.38
CA THR A 72 9.89 8.19 3.06
C THR A 72 9.32 7.32 1.94
N CYS A 73 9.15 7.91 0.76
CA CYS A 73 8.92 7.20 -0.49
C CYS A 73 10.24 7.09 -1.26
N ASN A 74 10.72 5.87 -1.51
CA ASN A 74 12.04 5.67 -2.14
C ASN A 74 12.13 6.06 -3.63
N ILE A 75 10.99 6.27 -4.31
CA ILE A 75 10.92 6.75 -5.68
C ILE A 75 10.45 8.21 -5.76
N GLU A 76 10.24 8.86 -4.62
CA GLU A 76 9.77 10.24 -4.55
C GLU A 76 8.56 10.48 -5.46
N ALA A 77 7.55 9.60 -5.34
CA ALA A 77 6.38 9.63 -6.21
C ALA A 77 5.75 11.03 -6.20
N LYS A 78 5.42 11.55 -7.39
CA LYS A 78 4.92 12.92 -7.58
C LYS A 78 3.67 13.22 -6.74
N GLU A 79 2.80 12.22 -6.57
CA GLU A 79 1.57 12.32 -5.79
C GLU A 79 1.77 12.05 -4.29
N GLY A 80 3.00 11.76 -3.86
CA GLY A 80 3.37 11.69 -2.45
C GLY A 80 3.45 13.08 -1.82
N GLY A 81 3.12 13.16 -0.54
CA GLY A 81 3.21 14.36 0.28
C GLY A 81 4.06 14.15 1.53
N ILE A 82 4.07 15.16 2.39
CA ILE A 82 4.73 15.13 3.69
C ILE A 82 3.69 15.48 4.75
N PHE A 83 3.59 14.65 5.78
CA PHE A 83 2.84 14.94 6.99
C PHE A 83 3.82 15.31 8.10
N GLU A 84 3.72 16.53 8.61
CA GLU A 84 4.59 17.03 9.67
C GLU A 84 3.82 17.31 10.96
N THR A 85 4.43 16.95 12.08
CA THR A 85 4.03 17.40 13.41
C THR A 85 5.10 18.33 13.98
N GLU A 86 5.00 18.68 15.26
CA GLU A 86 6.02 19.46 15.96
C GLU A 86 7.36 18.71 16.05
N GLU A 87 7.32 17.38 16.20
CA GLU A 87 8.50 16.55 16.50
C GLU A 87 8.86 15.55 15.39
N ALA A 88 7.91 15.23 14.49
CA ALA A 88 8.04 14.13 13.55
C ALA A 88 7.66 14.51 12.11
N ILE A 89 8.30 13.84 11.15
CA ILE A 89 7.99 13.93 9.72
C ILE A 89 7.68 12.53 9.19
N HIS A 90 6.54 12.39 8.53
CA HIS A 90 6.10 11.17 7.86
C HIS A 90 5.81 11.38 6.38
N GLN A 91 5.98 10.32 5.60
CA GLN A 91 5.51 10.28 4.22
C GLN A 91 3.98 10.21 4.21
N ASP A 92 3.35 11.15 3.50
CA ASP A 92 1.92 11.11 3.20
C ASP A 92 1.71 10.44 1.83
N CYS A 93 0.89 9.39 1.79
CA CYS A 93 0.54 8.67 0.55
C CYS A 93 -0.94 8.84 0.17
N THR A 94 -1.71 9.67 0.88
CA THR A 94 -3.17 9.81 0.68
C THR A 94 -3.54 10.19 -0.77
N GLY A 95 -2.70 10.97 -1.45
CA GLY A 95 -2.87 11.34 -2.86
C GLY A 95 -2.35 10.32 -3.88
N CYS A 96 -1.62 9.28 -3.45
CA CYS A 96 -0.93 8.36 -4.36
C CYS A 96 -1.77 7.12 -4.66
N LEU A 97 -2.03 6.89 -5.95
CA LEU A 97 -2.79 5.72 -6.41
C LEU A 97 -1.92 4.58 -6.97
N LEU A 98 -0.60 4.79 -7.03
CA LEU A 98 0.35 3.87 -7.65
C LEU A 98 0.18 2.40 -7.19
N PRO A 99 0.19 2.08 -5.88
CA PRO A 99 0.09 0.69 -5.42
C PRO A 99 -1.27 0.04 -5.72
N HIS A 100 -2.29 0.85 -6.00
CA HIS A 100 -3.66 0.39 -6.16
C HIS A 100 -4.06 0.13 -7.61
N ARG A 101 -3.22 0.55 -8.57
CA ARG A 101 -3.48 0.33 -10.00
C ARG A 101 -3.21 -1.13 -10.34
N GLU A 102 -4.21 -1.79 -10.92
CA GLU A 102 -4.07 -3.20 -11.33
C GLU A 102 -2.90 -3.43 -12.30
N SER A 103 -2.59 -2.46 -13.17
CA SER A 103 -1.43 -2.54 -14.07
C SER A 103 -0.09 -2.56 -13.32
N VAL A 104 0.03 -1.82 -12.23
CA VAL A 104 1.22 -1.81 -11.36
C VAL A 104 1.31 -3.13 -10.62
N ILE A 105 0.19 -3.58 -10.04
CA ILE A 105 0.11 -4.85 -9.33
C ILE A 105 0.53 -6.00 -10.24
N LYS A 106 -0.01 -6.08 -11.46
CA LYS A 106 0.33 -7.13 -12.44
C LYS A 106 1.81 -7.14 -12.81
N LYS A 107 2.41 -5.95 -12.97
CA LYS A 107 3.83 -5.82 -13.33
C LYS A 107 4.76 -6.31 -12.21
N HIS A 108 4.34 -6.17 -10.95
CA HIS A 108 5.16 -6.46 -9.77
C HIS A 108 4.55 -7.57 -8.89
N PHE A 109 3.70 -8.42 -9.47
CA PHE A 109 2.99 -9.45 -8.74
C PHE A 109 3.94 -10.58 -8.34
N SER A 110 3.93 -10.93 -7.06
CA SER A 110 4.38 -12.22 -6.58
C SER A 110 3.43 -12.67 -5.48
N ARG A 111 3.19 -13.98 -5.35
CA ARG A 111 2.45 -14.55 -4.21
C ARG A 111 3.28 -14.52 -2.92
N ASN A 112 4.59 -14.33 -3.04
CA ASN A 112 5.51 -14.20 -1.93
C ASN A 112 5.74 -12.72 -1.63
N TRP A 113 5.14 -12.25 -0.53
CA TRP A 113 5.24 -10.85 -0.11
C TRP A 113 6.70 -10.39 0.08
N ALA A 114 7.57 -11.28 0.55
CA ALA A 114 8.98 -10.94 0.76
C ALA A 114 9.71 -10.59 -0.54
N GLU A 115 9.36 -11.23 -1.66
CA GLU A 115 9.94 -10.92 -2.98
C GLU A 115 9.52 -9.54 -3.45
N ILE A 116 8.25 -9.16 -3.26
CA ILE A 116 7.72 -7.84 -3.62
C ILE A 116 8.43 -6.75 -2.81
N MET A 117 8.64 -6.97 -1.50
CA MET A 117 9.24 -5.96 -0.63
C MET A 117 10.76 -5.82 -0.82
N GLN A 118 11.45 -6.88 -1.26
CA GLN A 118 12.88 -6.83 -1.59
C GLN A 118 13.14 -6.11 -2.91
N SER A 119 12.23 -6.24 -3.87
CA SER A 119 12.37 -5.66 -5.21
C SER A 119 11.98 -4.18 -5.20
N VAL A 120 12.90 -3.37 -4.69
CA VAL A 120 12.85 -1.92 -4.88
C VAL A 120 13.26 -1.62 -6.31
N TYR A 121 12.28 -1.50 -7.20
CA TYR A 121 12.50 -1.14 -8.60
C TYR A 121 12.66 0.37 -8.81
#